data_AF-A0ABD3N798-F1
#
_entry.id   AF-A0ABD3N798-F1
#
_cell.length_a   1.000
_cell.length_b   1.000
_cell.length_c   1.000
_cell.angle_alpha   90.00
_cell.angle_beta   90.00
_cell.angle_gamma   90.00
#
_symmetry.space_group_name_H-M   'P 1'
#
loop_
_entity.id
_entity.type
_entity.pdbx_description
1 polymer ?
#
loop_
_entity_poly.entity_id
_entity_poly.type
_entity_poly.pdbx_seq_one_letter_code
_entity_poly.pdbx_strand_id
1 'polypeptide(L)'
;MSLGFIGTSILGSVIPVEHRIVVGLAFGAYSAIALRYRVREHLHTVEQVAVGVVLGVMNALAWLQFGMGAGSDVAGPVLAYAREHWVSAETGLFPYSALAIPIVVGIVVVGSFERRIAFYSKSFDIRVCVVDLSKKQIDAWNSRDLPIYEPGLREVVDQSLGKNLFFSLDIDSEIKMADIIFISVNTPTKTQGIGAGRAANIKNCELCARKIAEVSESDKIVVEKSTVPVRTAQAVNRVLECNEKGLKFQVLSNPEFLAEGTAIADLMKPDRVLIGGNQSPEGLKAAETLVSVYANWVPREQILTTNLWSSELSKLVANAFLAQRVSSINSISALCEATGANVSEITRAVGMDDRIGKRFLNSSIGFGGSCFQKDILNLVYLCETYGLKECADYWNQVILMNDYQKKRFSEKMVACMFNTVTGKKIAILGYAFKKDTGDVRETPSMFVVRDLLLEQAQIHVYDPQVKREDMWAEMDYTCDLNPSTYTGLESAVTTSPDAYAACDGAHALAVLTEWDEFKELDFEHIYKSMAKPAFVFDGRNILDHDALRKIGFEVHAIGKPDPNKFSDL
;
A
#
# COMPACT_ATOMS: atom_id res chain seq x y z
N MET A 1 18.03 23.18 28.74
CA MET A 1 19.11 22.66 29.61
C MET A 1 20.48 22.92 28.99
N SER A 2 20.66 22.70 27.69
CA SER A 2 21.94 22.87 26.98
C SER A 2 22.59 24.25 27.13
N LEU A 3 21.83 25.35 27.12
CA LEU A 3 22.39 26.71 27.31
C LEU A 3 22.82 27.02 28.75
N GLY A 4 22.19 26.42 29.77
CA GLY A 4 22.58 26.61 31.18
C GLY A 4 23.85 25.82 31.55
N PHE A 5 24.09 24.69 30.87
CA PHE A 5 25.28 23.86 31.06
C PHE A 5 26.51 24.36 30.27
N ILE A 6 26.29 25.03 29.13
CA ILE A 6 27.36 25.76 28.43
C ILE A 6 27.83 26.95 29.27
N GLY A 7 26.92 27.65 29.96
CA GLY A 7 27.27 28.75 30.86
C GLY A 7 28.16 28.32 32.04
N THR A 8 27.94 27.14 32.62
CA THR A 8 28.75 26.61 33.73
C THR A 8 30.17 26.21 33.28
N SER A 9 30.31 25.76 32.04
CA SER A 9 31.61 25.43 31.44
C SER A 9 32.48 26.67 31.22
N ILE A 10 31.87 27.81 30.88
CA ILE A 10 32.56 29.09 30.65
C ILE A 10 32.83 29.84 31.96
N LEU A 11 31.95 29.73 32.96
CA LEU A 11 32.12 30.39 34.27
C LEU A 11 33.17 29.69 35.15
N GLY A 12 33.36 28.38 35.01
CA GLY A 12 34.29 27.59 35.83
C GLY A 12 35.77 28.01 35.71
N SER A 13 36.17 28.57 34.57
CA SER A 13 37.54 29.09 34.35
C SER A 13 37.81 30.44 35.02
N VAL A 14 36.76 31.15 35.48
CA VAL A 14 36.87 32.52 36.02
C VAL A 14 36.60 32.58 37.54
N ILE A 15 36.06 31.51 38.11
CA ILE A 15 35.69 31.45 39.53
C ILE A 15 36.86 30.83 40.35
N PRO A 16 37.34 31.50 41.41
CA PRO A 16 38.37 30.98 42.31
C PRO A 16 37.99 29.61 42.90
N VAL A 17 38.97 28.73 43.06
CA VAL A 17 38.77 27.30 43.38
C VAL A 17 37.97 27.13 44.68
N GLU A 18 38.23 27.98 45.67
CA GLU A 18 37.57 28.03 46.98
C GLU A 18 36.06 28.35 46.91
N HIS A 19 35.58 28.96 45.82
CA HIS A 19 34.17 29.31 45.65
C HIS A 19 33.40 28.36 44.71
N ARG A 20 34.10 27.46 44.00
CA ARG A 20 33.49 26.54 43.03
C ARG A 20 32.50 25.56 43.66
N ILE A 21 32.73 25.14 44.90
CA ILE A 21 31.83 24.24 45.63
C ILE A 21 30.51 24.96 45.96
N VAL A 22 30.56 26.20 46.44
CA VAL A 22 29.37 26.99 46.78
C VAL A 22 28.55 27.31 45.51
N VAL A 23 29.23 27.66 44.41
CA VAL A 23 28.58 27.91 43.13
C VAL A 23 27.98 26.62 42.55
N GLY A 24 28.67 25.50 42.64
CA GLY A 24 28.15 24.19 42.22
C GLY A 24 26.89 23.79 42.98
N LEU A 25 26.84 24.01 44.29
CA LEU A 25 25.66 23.75 45.12
C LEU A 25 24.49 24.68 44.77
N ALA A 26 24.74 25.97 44.52
CA ALA A 26 23.71 26.92 44.11
C ALA A 26 23.11 26.57 42.73
N PHE A 27 23.93 26.15 41.76
CA PHE A 27 23.47 25.69 40.44
C PHE A 27 22.72 24.35 40.51
N GLY A 28 23.15 23.44 41.39
CA GLY A 28 22.43 22.20 41.67
C GLY A 28 21.03 22.46 42.22
N ALA A 29 20.92 23.38 43.20
CA ALA A 29 19.63 23.78 43.76
C ALA A 29 18.72 24.47 42.72
N TYR A 30 19.26 25.39 41.91
CA TYR A 30 18.51 26.05 40.83
C TYR A 30 18.00 25.04 39.78
N SER A 31 18.84 24.09 39.39
CA SER A 31 18.48 23.05 38.42
C SER A 31 17.39 22.13 38.96
N ALA A 32 17.47 21.71 40.22
CA ALA A 32 16.45 20.90 40.86
C ALA A 32 15.09 21.63 40.95
N ILE A 33 15.10 22.92 41.29
CA ILE A 33 13.88 23.75 41.35
C ILE A 33 13.28 23.94 39.94
N ALA A 34 14.11 24.23 38.94
CA ALA A 34 13.67 24.41 37.56
C ALA A 34 13.11 23.11 36.94
N LEU A 35 13.70 21.97 37.25
CA LEU A 35 13.18 20.66 36.83
C LEU A 35 11.84 20.34 37.52
N ARG A 36 11.72 20.62 38.82
CA ARG A 36 10.48 20.40 39.57
C ARG A 36 9.33 21.28 39.05
N TYR A 37 9.61 22.52 38.67
CA TYR A 37 8.65 23.42 38.04
C TYR A 37 8.19 22.90 36.66
N ARG A 38 9.13 22.46 35.81
CA ARG A 38 8.81 21.98 34.45
C ARG A 38 8.01 20.69 34.42
N VAL A 39 8.21 19.78 35.39
CA VAL A 39 7.36 18.58 35.53
C VAL A 39 5.95 18.96 35.99
N ARG A 40 5.84 19.92 36.91
CA ARG A 40 4.55 20.38 37.44
C ARG A 40 3.68 21.07 36.38
N GLU A 41 4.30 21.81 35.46
CA GLU A 41 3.62 22.49 34.35
C GLU A 41 3.49 21.62 33.07
N HIS A 42 3.72 20.29 33.18
CA HIS A 42 3.63 19.33 32.07
C HIS A 42 4.51 19.63 30.83
N LEU A 43 5.58 20.40 30.99
CA LEU A 43 6.50 20.75 29.90
C LEU A 43 7.47 19.61 29.54
N HIS A 44 7.70 18.66 30.45
CA HIS A 44 8.51 17.46 30.23
C HIS A 44 7.93 16.26 30.99
N THR A 45 8.06 15.06 30.42
CA THR A 45 7.66 13.81 31.11
C THR A 45 8.69 13.40 32.17
N VAL A 46 8.28 12.54 33.11
CA VAL A 46 9.17 12.04 34.17
C VAL A 46 10.36 11.27 33.59
N GLU A 47 10.19 10.53 32.49
CA GLU A 47 11.33 9.86 31.82
C GLU A 47 12.30 10.84 31.15
N GLN A 48 11.81 11.92 30.53
CA GLN A 48 12.68 12.95 29.94
C GLN A 48 13.53 13.65 31.00
N VAL A 49 12.99 13.79 32.21
CA VAL A 49 13.72 14.30 33.37
C VAL A 49 14.77 13.31 33.88
N ALA A 50 14.44 12.01 33.95
CA ALA A 50 15.40 10.98 34.36
C ALA A 50 16.61 10.91 33.41
N VAL A 51 16.39 10.97 32.10
CA VAL A 51 17.47 11.00 31.09
C VAL A 51 18.34 12.25 31.22
N GLY A 52 17.72 13.42 31.47
CA GLY A 52 18.45 14.67 31.73
C GLY A 52 19.33 14.62 32.98
N VAL A 53 18.88 13.94 34.04
CA VAL A 53 19.66 13.76 35.28
C VAL A 53 20.84 12.81 35.04
N VAL A 54 20.64 11.69 34.34
CA VAL A 54 21.72 10.72 34.04
C VAL A 54 22.81 11.37 33.18
N LEU A 55 22.43 12.09 32.13
CA LEU A 55 23.39 12.83 31.31
C LEU A 55 24.09 13.94 32.10
N GLY A 56 23.39 14.61 33.01
CA GLY A 56 23.98 15.59 33.92
C GLY A 56 25.02 15.00 34.87
N VAL A 57 24.75 13.81 35.43
CA VAL A 57 25.69 13.08 36.31
C VAL A 57 26.90 12.58 35.53
N MET A 58 26.71 12.01 34.33
CA MET A 58 27.83 11.59 33.48
C MET A 58 28.73 12.76 33.09
N ASN A 59 28.14 13.93 32.81
CA ASN A 59 28.91 15.11 32.46
C ASN A 59 29.62 15.73 33.68
N ALA A 60 29.01 15.67 34.87
CA ALA A 60 29.64 16.06 36.13
C ALA A 60 30.80 15.12 36.53
N LEU A 61 30.66 13.82 36.26
CA LEU A 61 31.73 12.83 36.46
C LEU A 61 32.88 13.05 35.49
N ALA A 62 32.61 13.34 34.22
CA ALA A 62 33.63 13.76 33.25
C ALA A 62 34.32 15.06 33.71
N TRP A 63 33.58 16.01 34.28
CA TRP A 63 34.15 17.24 34.82
C TRP A 63 35.03 17.02 36.06
N LEU A 64 34.66 16.10 36.96
CA LEU A 64 35.50 15.68 38.09
C LEU A 64 36.79 15.00 37.59
N GLN A 65 36.70 14.23 36.51
CA GLN A 65 37.80 13.45 35.94
C GLN A 65 38.78 14.32 35.12
N PHE A 66 38.30 15.36 34.43
CA PHE A 66 39.13 16.23 33.59
C PHE A 66 39.45 17.60 34.21
N GLY A 67 38.67 18.09 35.17
CA GLY A 67 38.77 19.45 35.72
C GLY A 67 39.43 19.60 37.09
N MET A 68 39.61 18.52 37.86
CA MET A 68 40.17 18.59 39.23
C MET A 68 41.57 17.95 39.40
N GLY A 69 42.17 17.39 38.35
CA GLY A 69 43.54 16.85 38.43
C GLY A 69 43.72 15.80 39.53
N ALA A 70 42.69 14.99 39.82
CA ALA A 70 42.77 13.94 40.83
C ALA A 70 43.41 12.67 40.23
N GLY A 71 44.39 12.13 40.96
CA GLY A 71 45.23 11.00 40.54
C GLY A 71 44.48 9.71 40.20
N SER A 72 45.16 8.93 39.37
CA SER A 72 44.78 7.73 38.63
C SER A 72 44.53 6.46 39.47
N ASP A 73 43.48 6.37 40.31
CA ASP A 73 43.21 5.09 41.00
C ASP A 73 41.74 4.62 41.09
N VAL A 74 40.80 5.23 40.35
CA VAL A 74 39.39 4.75 40.32
C VAL A 74 38.90 4.39 38.91
N ALA A 75 39.68 4.67 37.86
CA ALA A 75 39.29 4.42 36.47
C ALA A 75 39.65 3.01 35.93
N GLY A 76 40.42 2.22 36.68
CA GLY A 76 40.94 0.92 36.24
C GLY A 76 39.90 -0.14 35.86
N PRO A 77 38.86 -0.39 36.69
CA PRO A 77 37.95 -1.52 36.42
C PRO A 77 36.98 -1.30 35.24
N VAL A 78 36.60 -0.05 34.95
CA VAL A 78 35.63 0.26 33.89
C VAL A 78 36.29 0.32 32.50
N LEU A 79 37.53 0.79 32.42
CA LEU A 79 38.32 0.78 31.18
C LEU A 79 38.79 -0.62 30.78
N ALA A 80 38.97 -1.54 31.75
CA ALA A 80 39.32 -2.93 31.47
C ALA A 80 38.18 -3.66 30.71
N TYR A 81 36.93 -3.44 31.11
CA TYR A 81 35.76 -4.05 30.45
C TYR A 81 35.59 -3.58 28.99
N ALA A 82 35.84 -2.30 28.72
CA ALA A 82 35.75 -1.73 27.37
C ALA A 82 36.87 -2.22 26.43
N ARG A 83 38.07 -2.52 26.97
CA ARG A 83 39.19 -3.07 26.18
C ARG A 83 38.99 -4.52 25.77
N GLU A 84 38.28 -5.32 26.55
CA GLU A 84 38.06 -6.75 26.23
C GLU A 84 37.03 -6.99 25.13
N HIS A 85 36.12 -6.04 24.88
CA HIS A 85 34.96 -6.31 24.02
C HIS A 85 34.92 -5.52 22.71
N TRP A 86 35.75 -4.46 22.54
CA TRP A 86 35.57 -3.47 21.45
C TRP A 86 36.87 -3.08 20.73
N VAL A 87 37.98 -3.81 20.92
CA VAL A 87 39.27 -3.51 20.27
C VAL A 87 39.97 -4.80 19.82
N SER A 88 40.35 -4.89 18.54
CA SER A 88 41.16 -6.01 18.02
C SER A 88 42.58 -5.96 18.57
N ALA A 89 43.06 -7.11 19.09
CA ALA A 89 44.33 -7.24 19.80
C ALA A 89 45.58 -7.14 18.90
N GLU A 90 45.45 -7.22 17.57
CA GLU A 90 46.63 -7.27 16.68
C GLU A 90 47.08 -5.92 16.12
N THR A 91 46.23 -4.90 16.04
CA THR A 91 46.58 -3.66 15.32
C THR A 91 46.50 -2.36 16.12
N GLY A 92 45.85 -2.35 17.29
CA GLY A 92 45.93 -1.22 18.23
C GLY A 92 45.47 0.17 17.75
N LEU A 93 44.94 0.31 16.52
CA LEU A 93 44.37 1.53 15.92
C LEU A 93 43.26 1.18 14.92
N PHE A 94 42.29 2.08 14.75
CA PHE A 94 41.39 2.10 13.59
C PHE A 94 42.13 2.65 12.37
N PRO A 95 42.23 1.93 11.23
CA PRO A 95 42.84 2.47 10.02
C PRO A 95 41.79 2.93 8.98
N TYR A 96 42.08 4.09 8.39
CA TYR A 96 41.33 4.78 7.33
C TYR A 96 41.77 4.37 5.92
N SER A 97 40.82 4.56 4.97
CA SER A 97 40.95 4.89 3.54
C SER A 97 41.65 3.93 2.55
N ALA A 98 40.85 3.51 1.55
CA ALA A 98 41.07 3.64 0.10
C ALA A 98 40.79 2.33 -0.67
N LEU A 99 39.59 2.23 -1.26
CA LEU A 99 39.32 1.55 -2.52
C LEU A 99 38.02 2.13 -3.09
N ALA A 100 38.14 2.78 -4.25
CA ALA A 100 37.01 3.21 -5.06
C ALA A 100 36.50 2.02 -5.88
N ILE A 101 35.18 1.79 -5.89
CA ILE A 101 34.28 1.34 -6.98
C ILE A 101 32.89 1.04 -6.35
N PRO A 102 31.78 1.28 -7.08
CA PRO A 102 30.65 2.04 -6.55
C PRO A 102 29.32 1.28 -6.41
N ILE A 103 28.32 2.03 -5.90
CA ILE A 103 26.85 1.86 -5.91
C ILE A 103 26.27 1.35 -4.57
N VAL A 104 25.84 2.26 -3.69
CA VAL A 104 25.03 1.95 -2.50
C VAL A 104 23.60 2.47 -2.69
N VAL A 105 22.75 1.67 -3.33
CA VAL A 105 21.33 2.00 -3.51
C VAL A 105 20.46 1.39 -2.41
N GLY A 106 20.30 2.09 -1.29
CA GLY A 106 19.20 1.91 -0.32
C GLY A 106 18.67 3.30 0.01
N ILE A 107 17.37 3.61 0.05
CA ILE A 107 16.29 3.09 0.91
C ILE A 107 14.94 3.13 0.21
N VAL A 108 14.03 2.25 0.63
CA VAL A 108 12.59 2.32 0.43
C VAL A 108 11.92 2.88 1.69
N VAL A 109 11.29 4.06 1.64
CA VAL A 109 10.38 4.50 2.71
C VAL A 109 8.96 4.03 2.36
N VAL A 110 8.51 2.99 3.06
CA VAL A 110 7.15 2.42 3.04
C VAL A 110 6.29 3.21 4.01
N GLY A 111 5.13 3.63 3.52
CA GLY A 111 4.00 3.95 4.39
C GLY A 111 2.98 2.83 4.28
N SER A 112 2.42 2.39 5.41
CA SER A 112 1.27 1.48 5.50
C SER A 112 0.19 1.84 4.45
N PHE A 113 -0.43 0.92 3.70
CA PHE A 113 -0.99 -0.38 4.06
C PHE A 113 -1.05 -1.19 2.74
N GLU A 114 -0.59 -2.44 2.79
CA GLU A 114 -0.74 -3.46 1.74
C GLU A 114 -0.06 -3.22 0.37
N ARG A 115 1.09 -3.92 0.24
CA ARG A 115 1.56 -4.64 -0.95
C ARG A 115 2.50 -3.91 -1.92
N ARG A 116 3.45 -4.71 -2.42
CA ARG A 116 4.24 -4.57 -3.66
C ARG A 116 5.51 -3.72 -3.67
N ILE A 117 6.45 -4.04 -2.79
CA ILE A 117 7.87 -3.77 -3.07
C ILE A 117 8.65 -5.05 -2.83
N ALA A 118 8.80 -5.85 -3.89
CA ALA A 118 9.92 -6.76 -3.97
C ALA A 118 10.97 -6.05 -4.83
N PHE A 119 12.02 -5.56 -4.19
CA PHE A 119 13.22 -5.21 -4.91
C PHE A 119 13.96 -6.51 -5.19
N TYR A 120 13.90 -6.98 -6.43
CA TYR A 120 14.70 -8.12 -6.84
C TYR A 120 16.07 -7.63 -7.30
N SER A 121 17.08 -7.75 -6.42
CA SER A 121 18.46 -7.59 -6.84
C SER A 121 19.09 -8.96 -7.01
N LYS A 122 19.37 -9.35 -8.25
CA LYS A 122 20.34 -10.43 -8.53
C LYS A 122 21.77 -10.02 -8.17
N SER A 123 22.02 -8.71 -8.09
CA SER A 123 23.32 -8.17 -7.74
C SER A 123 23.43 -8.05 -6.22
N PHE A 124 24.35 -8.82 -5.63
CA PHE A 124 24.67 -8.74 -4.20
C PHE A 124 25.33 -7.41 -3.80
N ASP A 125 25.67 -6.56 -4.78
CA ASP A 125 26.40 -5.31 -4.54
C ASP A 125 25.49 -4.15 -4.09
N ILE A 126 24.16 -4.28 -4.21
CA ILE A 126 23.21 -3.23 -3.82
C ILE A 126 22.58 -3.55 -2.45
N ARG A 127 22.81 -2.67 -1.47
CA ARG A 127 22.17 -2.71 -0.15
C ARG A 127 20.81 -2.01 -0.15
N VAL A 128 19.74 -2.77 0.00
CA VAL A 128 18.36 -2.26 0.11
C VAL A 128 17.88 -2.31 1.55
N CYS A 129 17.43 -1.18 2.09
CA CYS A 129 16.73 -1.12 3.36
C CYS A 129 15.32 -0.59 3.15
N VAL A 130 14.34 -1.23 3.77
CA VAL A 130 12.93 -0.86 3.76
C VAL A 130 12.57 -0.31 5.14
N VAL A 131 12.04 0.90 5.21
CA VAL A 131 11.66 1.56 6.46
C VAL A 131 10.20 1.92 6.48
N ASP A 132 9.56 1.83 7.64
CA ASP A 132 8.16 2.22 7.87
C ASP A 132 8.02 2.78 9.29
N LEU A 133 7.02 3.63 9.53
CA LEU A 133 6.67 4.09 10.88
C LEU A 133 5.96 2.99 11.68
N SER A 134 5.36 2.02 10.99
CA SER A 134 4.62 0.92 11.60
C SER A 134 5.56 -0.19 12.06
N LYS A 135 5.83 -0.20 13.37
CA LYS A 135 6.51 -1.31 14.05
C LYS A 135 5.87 -2.67 13.74
N LYS A 136 4.54 -2.74 13.73
CA LYS A 136 3.81 -3.96 13.39
C LYS A 136 4.20 -4.50 12.00
N GLN A 137 4.32 -3.62 11.00
CA GLN A 137 4.67 -4.03 9.64
C GLN A 137 6.14 -4.44 9.53
N ILE A 138 7.06 -3.68 10.13
CA ILE A 138 8.48 -4.02 10.12
C ILE A 138 8.76 -5.32 10.87
N ASP A 139 8.11 -5.55 12.01
CA ASP A 139 8.21 -6.80 12.75
C ASP A 139 7.69 -7.98 11.91
N ALA A 140 6.58 -7.81 11.20
CA ALA A 140 6.02 -8.84 10.31
C ALA A 140 6.96 -9.17 9.13
N TRP A 141 7.55 -8.16 8.48
CA TRP A 141 8.53 -8.35 7.40
C TRP A 141 9.80 -9.07 7.84
N ASN A 142 10.22 -8.88 9.09
CA ASN A 142 11.34 -9.59 9.70
C ASN A 142 10.97 -10.98 10.24
N SER A 143 9.69 -11.38 10.16
CA SER A 143 9.19 -12.63 10.71
C SER A 143 9.02 -13.74 9.65
N ARG A 144 8.54 -14.90 10.09
CA ARG A 144 8.12 -15.98 9.17
C ARG A 144 6.79 -15.68 8.47
N ASP A 145 5.94 -14.88 9.10
CA ASP A 145 4.60 -14.55 8.62
C ASP A 145 4.63 -13.16 7.99
N LEU A 146 4.87 -13.12 6.69
CA LEU A 146 4.90 -11.86 5.94
C LEU A 146 3.54 -11.14 6.04
N PRO A 147 3.52 -9.80 6.07
CA PRO A 147 2.28 -9.04 6.23
C PRO A 147 1.35 -9.11 5.02
N ILE A 148 1.81 -9.69 3.90
CA ILE A 148 1.07 -9.86 2.66
C ILE A 148 1.33 -11.24 2.07
N TYR A 149 0.34 -11.77 1.37
CA TYR A 149 0.48 -12.98 0.56
C TYR A 149 0.67 -12.60 -0.91
N GLU A 150 1.75 -13.10 -1.51
CA GLU A 150 2.03 -13.02 -2.95
C GLU A 150 2.78 -14.31 -3.36
N PRO A 151 2.37 -15.00 -4.43
CA PRO A 151 3.08 -16.18 -4.92
C PRO A 151 4.56 -15.88 -5.23
N GLY A 152 5.47 -16.63 -4.62
CA GLY A 152 6.91 -16.49 -4.82
C GLY A 152 7.59 -15.39 -3.96
N LEU A 153 6.84 -14.60 -3.19
CA LEU A 153 7.41 -13.49 -2.42
C LEU A 153 8.28 -13.98 -1.26
N ARG A 154 7.83 -15.04 -0.57
CA ARG A 154 8.55 -15.58 0.58
C ARG A 154 9.95 -16.02 0.19
N GLU A 155 10.05 -16.73 -0.92
CA GLU A 155 11.30 -17.26 -1.46
C GLU A 155 12.28 -16.14 -1.80
N VAL A 156 11.80 -15.03 -2.38
CA VAL A 156 12.62 -13.85 -2.72
C VAL A 156 13.13 -13.13 -1.46
N VAL A 157 12.26 -12.95 -0.47
CA VAL A 157 12.63 -12.31 0.80
C VAL A 157 13.66 -13.15 1.54
N ASP A 158 13.43 -14.46 1.68
CA ASP A 158 14.33 -15.38 2.41
C ASP A 158 15.73 -15.46 1.80
N GLN A 159 15.85 -15.32 0.48
CA GLN A 159 17.15 -15.34 -0.20
C GLN A 159 18.03 -14.13 0.13
N SER A 160 17.39 -12.98 0.45
CA SER A 160 18.03 -11.66 0.47
C SER A 160 18.08 -11.05 1.87
N LEU A 161 17.13 -11.41 2.75
CA LEU A 161 16.98 -10.85 4.10
C LEU A 161 18.25 -11.07 4.92
N GLY A 162 18.76 -9.99 5.52
CA GLY A 162 19.98 -9.99 6.33
C GLY A 162 21.28 -10.06 5.54
N LYS A 163 21.23 -10.20 4.20
CA LYS A 163 22.41 -10.12 3.32
C LYS A 163 22.51 -8.75 2.68
N ASN A 164 21.53 -8.43 1.84
CA ASN A 164 21.44 -7.17 1.13
C ASN A 164 20.03 -6.54 1.21
N LEU A 165 19.05 -7.24 1.78
CA LEU A 165 17.73 -6.71 2.10
C LEU A 165 17.55 -6.58 3.63
N PHE A 166 17.10 -5.41 4.07
CA PHE A 166 16.89 -5.09 5.48
C PHE A 166 15.53 -4.42 5.68
N PHE A 167 14.93 -4.60 6.86
CA PHE A 167 13.72 -3.89 7.28
C PHE A 167 13.99 -3.19 8.63
N SER A 168 13.74 -1.89 8.72
CA SER A 168 14.14 -1.07 9.87
C SER A 168 13.11 -0.01 10.25
N LEU A 169 13.12 0.41 11.53
CA LEU A 169 12.37 1.56 12.04
C LEU A 169 13.22 2.85 12.05
N ASP A 170 14.53 2.73 11.85
CA ASP A 170 15.46 3.86 11.86
C ASP A 170 15.49 4.57 10.50
N ILE A 171 14.45 5.36 10.23
CA ILE A 171 14.30 6.12 8.99
C ILE A 171 15.47 7.10 8.80
N ASP A 172 15.93 7.74 9.87
CA ASP A 172 16.86 8.85 9.78
C ASP A 172 18.26 8.39 9.39
N SER A 173 18.80 7.39 10.10
CA SER A 173 20.13 6.84 9.79
C SER A 173 20.17 6.29 8.37
N GLU A 174 19.10 5.61 7.98
CA GLU A 174 18.97 5.10 6.64
C GLU A 174 19.00 6.26 5.62
N ILE A 175 18.21 7.34 5.81
CA ILE A 175 18.16 8.50 4.89
C ILE A 175 19.55 9.07 4.67
N LYS A 176 20.36 9.16 5.72
CA LYS A 176 21.73 9.67 5.64
C LYS A 176 22.63 8.79 4.77
N MET A 177 22.51 7.47 4.88
CA MET A 177 23.33 6.51 4.13
C MET A 177 22.95 6.38 2.64
N ALA A 178 21.74 6.76 2.27
CA ALA A 178 21.20 6.50 0.93
C ALA A 178 21.85 7.26 -0.24
N ASP A 179 22.03 6.61 -1.38
CA ASP A 179 22.24 7.32 -2.67
C ASP A 179 20.90 7.61 -3.39
N ILE A 180 19.98 6.65 -3.34
CA ILE A 180 18.66 6.70 -3.98
C ILE A 180 17.59 6.38 -2.94
N ILE A 181 16.56 7.22 -2.85
CA ILE A 181 15.47 7.09 -1.87
C ILE A 181 14.15 6.93 -2.62
N PHE A 182 13.48 5.80 -2.45
CA PHE A 182 12.12 5.59 -2.97
C PHE A 182 11.07 6.08 -1.98
N ILE A 183 10.15 6.93 -2.45
CA ILE A 183 8.93 7.32 -1.74
C ILE A 183 7.81 6.39 -2.21
N SER A 184 7.38 5.48 -1.33
CA SER A 184 6.34 4.48 -1.62
C SER A 184 5.25 4.51 -0.56
N VAL A 185 4.68 5.70 -0.36
CA VAL A 185 3.60 5.93 0.59
C VAL A 185 2.26 5.99 -0.14
N ASN A 186 1.18 5.71 0.60
CA ASN A 186 -0.16 5.85 0.11
C ASN A 186 -0.54 7.31 -0.17
N THR A 187 -1.31 7.50 -1.24
CA THR A 187 -1.95 8.75 -1.63
C THR A 187 -3.46 8.55 -1.58
N PRO A 188 -4.06 8.41 -0.38
CA PRO A 188 -5.47 8.07 -0.26
C PRO A 188 -6.34 9.16 -0.89
N THR A 189 -7.51 8.78 -1.40
CA THR A 189 -8.49 9.76 -1.90
C THR A 189 -8.88 10.72 -0.77
N LYS A 190 -8.96 12.01 -1.07
CA LYS A 190 -9.43 13.01 -0.10
C LYS A 190 -10.87 12.70 0.29
N THR A 191 -11.16 12.64 1.58
CA THR A 191 -12.53 12.46 2.09
C THR A 191 -13.26 13.78 2.31
N GLN A 192 -12.54 14.91 2.39
CA GLN A 192 -13.10 16.23 2.67
C GLN A 192 -12.39 17.34 1.88
N GLY A 193 -13.07 18.49 1.74
CA GLY A 193 -12.55 19.68 1.07
C GLY A 193 -12.52 19.60 -0.47
N ILE A 194 -11.72 20.46 -1.09
CA ILE A 194 -11.64 20.55 -2.56
C ILE A 194 -11.17 19.22 -3.16
N GLY A 195 -11.96 18.66 -4.07
CA GLY A 195 -11.66 17.37 -4.69
C GLY A 195 -11.97 16.16 -3.81
N ALA A 196 -12.78 16.29 -2.76
CA ALA A 196 -13.26 15.14 -1.99
C ALA A 196 -13.87 14.06 -2.90
N GLY A 197 -13.58 12.79 -2.60
CA GLY A 197 -13.99 11.61 -3.37
C GLY A 197 -13.23 11.38 -4.68
N ARG A 198 -12.33 12.29 -5.11
CA ARG A 198 -11.69 12.19 -6.44
C ARG A 198 -10.21 12.53 -6.48
N ALA A 199 -9.81 13.60 -5.79
CA ALA A 199 -8.42 14.03 -5.72
C ALA A 199 -7.64 13.16 -4.73
N ALA A 200 -6.40 12.83 -5.08
CA ALA A 200 -5.49 12.12 -4.19
C ALA A 200 -4.91 13.07 -3.14
N ASN A 201 -4.73 12.58 -1.92
CA ASN A 201 -4.11 13.30 -0.83
C ASN A 201 -2.59 13.03 -0.80
N ILE A 202 -1.81 14.04 -1.19
CA ILE A 202 -0.35 13.93 -1.27
C ILE A 202 0.38 14.22 0.05
N LYS A 203 -0.35 14.41 1.17
CA LYS A 203 0.23 14.71 2.49
C LYS A 203 1.43 13.83 2.83
N ASN A 204 1.31 12.52 2.63
CA ASN A 204 2.36 11.58 3.01
C ASN A 204 3.60 11.72 2.14
N CYS A 205 3.43 11.99 0.83
CA CYS A 205 4.55 12.28 -0.07
C CYS A 205 5.28 13.58 0.34
N GLU A 206 4.52 14.62 0.70
CA GLU A 206 5.08 15.88 1.19
C GLU A 206 5.86 15.68 2.50
N LEU A 207 5.29 14.94 3.47
CA LEU A 207 5.96 14.63 4.73
C LEU A 207 7.27 13.86 4.52
N CYS A 208 7.29 12.89 3.60
CA CYS A 208 8.52 12.19 3.23
C CYS A 208 9.56 13.15 2.65
N ALA A 209 9.17 14.01 1.71
CA ALA A 209 10.07 14.99 1.10
C ALA A 209 10.67 15.95 2.15
N ARG A 210 9.85 16.42 3.10
CA ARG A 210 10.31 17.26 4.21
C ARG A 210 11.31 16.53 5.09
N LYS A 211 11.03 15.28 5.45
CA LYS A 211 11.93 14.46 6.27
C LYS A 211 13.25 14.17 5.57
N ILE A 212 13.21 13.88 4.26
CA ILE A 212 14.41 13.71 3.43
C ILE A 212 15.25 14.98 3.43
N ALA A 213 14.65 16.15 3.20
CA ALA A 213 15.37 17.44 3.24
C ALA A 213 15.97 17.74 4.63
N GLU A 214 15.22 17.46 5.69
CA GLU A 214 15.65 17.67 7.08
C GLU A 214 16.85 16.80 7.45
N VAL A 215 16.84 15.52 7.07
CA VAL A 215 17.80 14.53 7.58
C VAL A 215 19.02 14.36 6.67
N SER A 216 18.87 14.57 5.36
CA SER A 216 19.97 14.35 4.42
C SER A 216 21.20 15.20 4.74
N GLU A 217 22.37 14.62 4.52
CA GLU A 217 23.69 15.25 4.71
C GLU A 217 24.50 15.33 3.40
N SER A 218 23.95 14.78 2.31
CA SER A 218 24.53 14.74 0.97
C SER A 218 23.44 14.85 -0.10
N ASP A 219 23.84 15.13 -1.34
CA ASP A 219 22.97 15.08 -2.52
C ASP A 219 22.36 13.68 -2.69
N LYS A 220 21.10 13.60 -3.13
CA LYS A 220 20.35 12.33 -3.29
C LYS A 220 19.55 12.30 -4.58
N ILE A 221 19.29 11.09 -5.08
CA ILE A 221 18.20 10.84 -6.04
C ILE A 221 16.96 10.43 -5.25
N VAL A 222 15.85 11.13 -5.46
CA VAL A 222 14.57 10.81 -4.80
C VAL A 222 13.60 10.30 -5.88
N VAL A 223 13.12 9.08 -5.71
CA VAL A 223 12.29 8.38 -6.69
C VAL A 223 10.89 8.22 -6.13
N GLU A 224 9.93 8.86 -6.77
CA GLU A 224 8.51 8.64 -6.55
C GLU A 224 8.12 7.31 -7.23
N LYS A 225 7.57 6.35 -6.47
CA LYS A 225 7.22 5.00 -6.95
C LYS A 225 5.71 4.75 -7.00
N SER A 226 4.95 5.40 -6.11
CA SER A 226 3.55 5.07 -5.88
C SER A 226 2.65 5.57 -7.02
N THR A 227 1.40 5.11 -7.05
CA THR A 227 0.45 5.67 -8.00
C THR A 227 0.04 7.06 -7.51
N VAL A 228 0.77 8.06 -7.96
CA VAL A 228 0.58 9.45 -7.54
C VAL A 228 -0.16 10.26 -8.60
N PRO A 229 -0.93 11.29 -8.20
CA PRO A 229 -1.51 12.21 -9.16
C PRO A 229 -0.41 12.98 -9.90
N VAL A 230 -0.73 13.41 -11.12
CA VAL A 230 0.10 14.33 -11.89
C VAL A 230 0.39 15.58 -11.05
N ARG A 231 1.67 15.98 -10.95
CA ARG A 231 2.27 17.06 -10.10
C ARG A 231 2.86 16.62 -8.76
N THR A 232 2.81 15.35 -8.39
CA THR A 232 3.34 14.94 -7.08
C THR A 232 4.84 15.09 -7.02
N ALA A 233 5.55 14.63 -8.05
CA ALA A 233 6.98 14.80 -8.15
C ALA A 233 7.38 16.28 -8.27
N GLN A 234 6.53 17.14 -8.85
CA GLN A 234 6.74 18.61 -8.82
C GLN A 234 6.61 19.17 -7.40
N ALA A 235 5.63 18.73 -6.61
CA ALA A 235 5.46 19.15 -5.22
C ALA A 235 6.63 18.68 -4.34
N VAL A 236 7.05 17.42 -4.50
CA VAL A 236 8.25 16.85 -3.85
C VAL A 236 9.48 17.66 -4.22
N ASN A 237 9.69 17.95 -5.51
CA ASN A 237 10.82 18.74 -5.98
C ASN A 237 10.84 20.13 -5.33
N ARG A 238 9.69 20.81 -5.27
CA ARG A 238 9.59 22.13 -4.63
C ARG A 238 9.95 22.10 -3.14
N VAL A 239 9.55 21.06 -2.40
CA VAL A 239 9.93 20.90 -0.99
C VAL A 239 11.44 20.70 -0.85
N LEU A 240 12.01 19.83 -1.68
CA LEU A 240 13.43 19.50 -1.65
C LEU A 240 14.31 20.69 -2.10
N GLU A 241 13.88 21.49 -3.07
CA GLU A 241 14.59 22.70 -3.52
C GLU A 241 14.67 23.79 -2.46
N CYS A 242 13.68 23.86 -1.55
CA CYS A 242 13.66 24.83 -0.46
C CYS A 242 14.46 24.38 0.78
N ASN A 243 15.29 23.34 0.68
CA ASN A 243 16.10 22.88 1.80
C ASN A 243 17.13 23.95 2.24
N GLU A 244 17.29 24.13 3.55
CA GLU A 244 18.20 25.14 4.12
C GLU A 244 19.68 24.76 4.01
N LYS A 245 19.98 23.50 3.67
CA LYS A 245 21.34 22.95 3.63
C LYS A 245 22.06 23.15 2.29
N GLY A 246 21.37 23.66 1.27
CA GLY A 246 21.92 23.82 -0.08
C GLY A 246 22.23 22.51 -0.80
N LEU A 247 21.67 21.39 -0.32
CA LEU A 247 21.82 20.08 -0.94
C LEU A 247 21.06 20.02 -2.27
N LYS A 248 21.60 19.28 -3.24
CA LYS A 248 20.96 19.07 -4.54
C LYS A 248 20.25 17.72 -4.57
N PHE A 249 18.96 17.77 -4.86
CA PHE A 249 18.14 16.58 -5.03
C PHE A 249 17.75 16.44 -6.50
N GLN A 250 17.76 15.21 -7.02
CA GLN A 250 17.18 14.89 -8.32
C GLN A 250 15.92 14.06 -8.12
N VAL A 251 14.77 14.59 -8.52
CA VAL A 251 13.49 13.89 -8.40
C VAL A 251 13.20 13.12 -9.67
N LEU A 252 12.91 11.83 -9.53
CA LEU A 252 12.47 10.94 -10.59
C LEU A 252 11.06 10.42 -10.28
N SER A 253 10.28 10.12 -11.32
CA SER A 253 9.08 9.30 -11.22
C SER A 253 9.39 7.92 -11.78
N ASN A 254 9.02 6.86 -11.09
CA ASN A 254 9.20 5.48 -11.53
C ASN A 254 7.99 4.62 -11.16
N PRO A 255 6.87 4.80 -11.87
CA PRO A 255 5.61 4.14 -11.52
C PRO A 255 5.74 2.61 -11.47
N GLU A 256 4.96 1.99 -10.59
CA GLU A 256 4.83 0.54 -10.52
C GLU A 256 3.71 0.04 -11.47
N PHE A 257 3.92 -1.10 -12.13
CA PHE A 257 2.95 -1.70 -13.07
C PHE A 257 2.57 -3.12 -12.69
N LEU A 258 2.71 -3.46 -11.41
CA LEU A 258 2.47 -4.81 -10.93
C LEU A 258 0.98 -5.07 -10.85
N ALA A 259 0.60 -6.35 -10.82
CA ALA A 259 -0.72 -6.79 -10.43
C ALA A 259 -0.62 -7.73 -9.21
N GLU A 260 -1.58 -7.59 -8.28
CA GLU A 260 -1.68 -8.48 -7.12
C GLU A 260 -1.92 -9.93 -7.56
N GLY A 261 -1.29 -10.87 -6.88
CA GLY A 261 -1.28 -12.30 -7.23
C GLY A 261 -0.24 -12.65 -8.32
N THR A 262 0.34 -11.66 -9.02
CA THR A 262 1.40 -11.85 -10.02
C THR A 262 2.61 -10.95 -9.79
N ALA A 263 2.69 -10.28 -8.64
CA ALA A 263 3.62 -9.16 -8.44
C ALA A 263 5.09 -9.57 -8.64
N ILE A 264 5.48 -10.76 -8.19
CA ILE A 264 6.84 -11.29 -8.37
C ILE A 264 7.15 -11.57 -9.84
N ALA A 265 6.21 -12.20 -10.57
CA ALA A 265 6.40 -12.45 -11.99
C ALA A 265 6.53 -11.14 -12.78
N ASP A 266 5.69 -10.16 -12.46
CA ASP A 266 5.67 -8.84 -13.09
C ASP A 266 6.97 -8.04 -12.81
N LEU A 267 7.57 -8.19 -11.63
CA LEU A 267 8.87 -7.59 -11.27
C LEU A 267 10.06 -8.25 -11.97
N MET A 268 10.00 -9.58 -12.09
CA MET A 268 11.07 -10.38 -12.67
C MET A 268 11.13 -10.25 -14.18
N LYS A 269 9.97 -10.11 -14.83
CA LYS A 269 9.84 -10.01 -16.28
C LYS A 269 8.78 -8.94 -16.64
N PRO A 270 9.08 -7.65 -16.40
CA PRO A 270 8.14 -6.59 -16.68
C PRO A 270 7.95 -6.44 -18.19
N ASP A 271 6.74 -6.05 -18.62
CA ASP A 271 6.53 -5.61 -20.00
C ASP A 271 7.39 -4.37 -20.33
N ARG A 272 7.57 -3.49 -19.33
CA ARG A 272 8.40 -2.28 -19.38
C ARG A 272 8.70 -1.75 -17.97
N VAL A 273 9.81 -1.05 -17.83
CA VAL A 273 10.12 -0.14 -16.72
C VAL A 273 10.01 1.29 -17.26
N LEU A 274 9.35 2.19 -16.53
CA LEU A 274 9.21 3.60 -16.92
C LEU A 274 9.92 4.50 -15.90
N ILE A 275 10.79 5.38 -16.38
CA ILE A 275 11.53 6.34 -15.56
C ILE A 275 11.34 7.75 -16.14
N GLY A 276 10.70 8.63 -15.38
CA GLY A 276 10.56 10.05 -15.68
C GLY A 276 11.58 10.88 -14.91
N GLY A 277 12.24 11.82 -15.57
CA GLY A 277 13.17 12.75 -14.92
C GLY A 277 13.11 14.16 -15.51
N ASN A 278 13.76 15.11 -14.83
CA ASN A 278 13.99 16.43 -15.41
C ASN A 278 14.92 16.33 -16.63
N GLN A 279 14.69 17.18 -17.63
CA GLN A 279 15.44 17.18 -18.90
C GLN A 279 16.75 18.00 -18.81
N SER A 280 17.22 18.29 -17.59
CA SER A 280 18.53 18.90 -17.37
C SER A 280 19.64 17.84 -17.42
N PRO A 281 20.92 18.23 -17.60
CA PRO A 281 22.04 17.29 -17.56
C PRO A 281 22.08 16.44 -16.27
N GLU A 282 21.77 17.04 -15.12
CA GLU A 282 21.74 16.36 -13.83
C GLU A 282 20.57 15.39 -13.72
N GLY A 283 19.40 15.77 -14.24
CA GLY A 283 18.20 14.93 -14.24
C GLY A 283 18.35 13.71 -15.14
N LEU A 284 18.95 13.89 -16.32
CA LEU A 284 19.29 12.79 -17.23
C LEU A 284 20.31 11.84 -16.61
N LYS A 285 21.33 12.37 -15.92
CA LYS A 285 22.31 11.56 -15.19
C LYS A 285 21.66 10.75 -14.07
N ALA A 286 20.75 11.36 -13.29
CA ALA A 286 20.02 10.64 -12.25
C ALA A 286 19.14 9.52 -12.83
N ALA A 287 18.43 9.79 -13.93
CA ALA A 287 17.65 8.78 -14.63
C ALA A 287 18.52 7.62 -15.10
N GLU A 288 19.69 7.90 -15.69
CA GLU A 288 20.62 6.84 -16.14
C GLU A 288 21.20 6.03 -14.98
N THR A 289 21.45 6.64 -13.82
CA THR A 289 21.79 5.90 -12.60
C THR A 289 20.70 4.89 -12.25
N LEU A 290 19.42 5.28 -12.26
CA LEU A 290 18.31 4.37 -11.99
C LEU A 290 18.13 3.31 -13.10
N VAL A 291 18.38 3.66 -14.37
CA VAL A 291 18.42 2.69 -15.48
C VAL A 291 19.46 1.62 -15.22
N SER A 292 20.66 1.98 -14.75
CA SER A 292 21.74 1.01 -14.47
C SER A 292 21.34 0.00 -13.39
N VAL A 293 20.51 0.41 -12.42
CA VAL A 293 19.95 -0.48 -11.40
C VAL A 293 19.04 -1.53 -12.05
N TYR A 294 18.05 -1.10 -12.83
CA TYR A 294 17.12 -2.02 -13.49
C TYR A 294 17.78 -2.90 -14.56
N ALA A 295 18.81 -2.39 -15.24
CA ALA A 295 19.54 -3.11 -16.29
C ALA A 295 20.27 -4.37 -15.80
N ASN A 296 20.39 -4.57 -14.48
CA ASN A 296 20.91 -5.81 -13.90
C ASN A 296 20.03 -7.05 -14.20
N TRP A 297 18.74 -6.86 -14.49
CA TRP A 297 17.86 -7.97 -14.87
C TRP A 297 16.82 -7.64 -15.94
N VAL A 298 16.55 -6.37 -16.21
CA VAL A 298 15.61 -5.92 -17.25
C VAL A 298 16.40 -5.54 -18.50
N PRO A 299 16.07 -6.11 -19.68
CA PRO A 299 16.66 -5.70 -20.95
C PRO A 299 16.53 -4.19 -21.20
N ARG A 300 17.58 -3.53 -21.70
CA ARG A 300 17.64 -2.07 -21.82
C ARG A 300 16.51 -1.50 -22.69
N GLU A 301 16.10 -2.26 -23.71
CA GLU A 301 14.99 -1.93 -24.62
C GLU A 301 13.62 -1.92 -23.94
N GLN A 302 13.48 -2.57 -22.78
CA GLN A 302 12.26 -2.54 -21.95
C GLN A 302 12.29 -1.39 -20.93
N ILE A 303 13.39 -0.63 -20.83
CA ILE A 303 13.52 0.50 -19.90
C ILE A 303 13.29 1.82 -20.66
N LEU A 304 12.12 2.41 -20.47
CA LEU A 304 11.70 3.65 -21.10
C LEU A 304 12.04 4.85 -20.21
N THR A 305 12.74 5.83 -20.78
CA THR A 305 13.04 7.10 -20.11
C THR A 305 12.24 8.23 -20.73
N THR A 306 11.63 9.08 -19.92
CA THR A 306 10.80 10.22 -20.36
C THR A 306 10.94 11.41 -19.41
N ASN A 307 10.16 12.48 -19.64
CA ASN A 307 10.05 13.56 -18.67
C ASN A 307 9.14 13.16 -17.49
N LEU A 308 9.32 13.84 -16.36
CA LEU A 308 8.61 13.61 -15.10
C LEU A 308 7.08 13.48 -15.27
N TRP A 309 6.46 14.41 -15.99
CA TRP A 309 5.00 14.48 -16.19
C TRP A 309 4.46 13.37 -17.07
N SER A 310 5.17 13.07 -18.16
CA SER A 310 4.83 11.97 -19.05
C SER A 310 4.90 10.63 -18.32
N SER A 311 5.81 10.46 -17.35
CA SER A 311 5.86 9.26 -16.52
C SER A 311 4.63 9.11 -15.61
N GLU A 312 4.32 10.14 -14.80
CA GLU A 312 3.15 10.14 -13.90
C GLU A 312 1.85 9.92 -14.67
N LEU A 313 1.63 10.67 -15.76
CA LEU A 313 0.40 10.57 -16.55
C LEU A 313 0.26 9.21 -17.24
N SER A 314 1.36 8.61 -17.72
CA SER A 314 1.32 7.30 -18.38
C SER A 314 0.78 6.21 -17.46
N LYS A 315 1.03 6.29 -16.14
CA LYS A 315 0.48 5.34 -15.18
C LYS A 315 -1.04 5.46 -15.04
N LEU A 316 -1.55 6.70 -14.87
CA LEU A 316 -2.99 6.95 -14.79
C LEU A 316 -3.69 6.52 -16.08
N VAL A 317 -3.13 6.88 -17.23
CA VAL A 317 -3.69 6.54 -18.55
C VAL A 317 -3.68 5.03 -18.74
N ALA A 318 -2.59 4.32 -18.44
CA ALA A 318 -2.54 2.86 -18.59
C ALA A 318 -3.63 2.16 -17.77
N ASN A 319 -3.81 2.56 -16.50
CA ASN A 319 -4.85 2.00 -15.64
C ASN A 319 -6.26 2.37 -16.12
N ALA A 320 -6.47 3.59 -16.62
CA ALA A 320 -7.74 4.02 -17.20
C ALA A 320 -8.10 3.21 -18.45
N PHE A 321 -7.14 2.90 -19.33
CA PHE A 321 -7.36 2.04 -20.50
C PHE A 321 -7.70 0.60 -20.11
N LEU A 322 -7.03 0.03 -19.09
CA LEU A 322 -7.36 -1.32 -18.60
C LEU A 322 -8.78 -1.39 -18.05
N ALA A 323 -9.17 -0.44 -17.20
CA ALA A 323 -10.51 -0.35 -16.64
C ALA A 323 -11.57 -0.03 -17.69
N GLN A 324 -11.24 0.82 -18.68
CA GLN A 324 -12.13 1.11 -19.80
C GLN A 324 -12.49 -0.16 -20.57
N ARG A 325 -11.53 -1.05 -20.86
CA ARG A 325 -11.83 -2.32 -21.55
C ARG A 325 -12.84 -3.18 -20.79
N VAL A 326 -12.69 -3.24 -19.45
CA VAL A 326 -13.64 -3.96 -18.58
C VAL A 326 -15.02 -3.32 -18.62
N SER A 327 -15.12 -2.00 -18.45
CA SER A 327 -16.40 -1.29 -18.53
C SER A 327 -17.03 -1.37 -19.92
N SER A 328 -16.24 -1.31 -20.99
CA SER A 328 -16.72 -1.47 -22.36
C SER A 328 -17.31 -2.85 -22.57
N ILE A 329 -16.66 -3.92 -22.11
CA ILE A 329 -17.26 -5.25 -22.28
C ILE A 329 -18.46 -5.48 -21.34
N ASN A 330 -18.44 -4.90 -20.15
CA ASN A 330 -19.58 -4.94 -19.24
C ASN A 330 -20.81 -4.22 -19.82
N SER A 331 -20.65 -3.11 -20.54
CA SER A 331 -21.77 -2.48 -21.24
C SER A 331 -22.35 -3.39 -22.32
N ILE A 332 -21.49 -4.08 -23.09
CA ILE A 332 -21.90 -5.07 -24.08
C ILE A 332 -22.58 -6.28 -23.43
N SER A 333 -22.16 -6.68 -22.22
CA SER A 333 -22.81 -7.77 -21.48
C SER A 333 -24.30 -7.51 -21.21
N ALA A 334 -24.67 -6.27 -20.87
CA ALA A 334 -26.06 -5.88 -20.69
C ALA A 334 -26.85 -5.97 -22.02
N LEU A 335 -26.23 -5.55 -23.13
CA LEU A 335 -26.83 -5.70 -24.46
C LEU A 335 -27.01 -7.17 -24.86
N CYS A 336 -26.05 -8.03 -24.52
CA CYS A 336 -26.14 -9.48 -24.76
C CYS A 336 -27.34 -10.09 -24.05
N GLU A 337 -27.53 -9.76 -22.77
CA GLU A 337 -28.66 -10.21 -21.96
C GLU A 337 -30.02 -9.75 -22.53
N ALA A 338 -30.07 -8.58 -23.18
CA ALA A 338 -31.29 -8.04 -23.79
C ALA A 338 -31.59 -8.60 -25.18
N THR A 339 -30.58 -9.05 -25.91
CA THR A 339 -30.68 -9.42 -27.35
C THR A 339 -30.57 -10.92 -27.60
N GLY A 340 -30.18 -11.70 -26.60
CA GLY A 340 -29.95 -13.14 -26.73
C GLY A 340 -28.53 -13.51 -27.15
N ALA A 341 -27.64 -12.53 -27.31
CA ALA A 341 -26.23 -12.79 -27.60
C ALA A 341 -25.45 -13.27 -26.37
N ASN A 342 -24.24 -13.79 -26.60
CA ASN A 342 -23.35 -14.32 -25.56
C ASN A 342 -22.04 -13.51 -25.51
N VAL A 343 -21.79 -12.84 -24.37
CA VAL A 343 -20.61 -11.99 -24.19
C VAL A 343 -19.30 -12.78 -24.32
N SER A 344 -19.25 -14.05 -23.92
CA SER A 344 -18.04 -14.87 -24.08
C SER A 344 -17.72 -15.15 -25.55
N GLU A 345 -18.72 -15.24 -26.41
CA GLU A 345 -18.52 -15.42 -27.85
C GLU A 345 -18.05 -14.11 -28.51
N ILE A 346 -18.66 -13.00 -28.13
CA ILE A 346 -18.30 -11.66 -28.63
C ILE A 346 -16.87 -11.31 -28.21
N THR A 347 -16.50 -11.52 -26.96
CA THR A 347 -15.14 -11.25 -26.46
C THR A 347 -14.09 -12.07 -27.18
N ARG A 348 -14.38 -13.35 -27.45
CA ARG A 348 -13.51 -14.21 -28.26
C ARG A 348 -13.35 -13.67 -29.68
N ALA A 349 -14.46 -13.29 -30.33
CA ALA A 349 -14.41 -12.76 -31.70
C ALA A 349 -13.67 -11.42 -31.79
N VAL A 350 -13.98 -10.47 -30.91
CA VAL A 350 -13.36 -9.13 -30.85
C VAL A 350 -11.88 -9.23 -30.47
N GLY A 351 -11.55 -10.08 -29.50
CA GLY A 351 -10.18 -10.27 -29.03
C GLY A 351 -9.25 -10.97 -30.01
N MET A 352 -9.77 -11.59 -31.09
CA MET A 352 -8.95 -12.16 -32.16
C MET A 352 -8.32 -11.10 -33.05
N ASP A 353 -8.79 -9.86 -33.03
CA ASP A 353 -8.12 -8.75 -33.68
C ASP A 353 -6.92 -8.30 -32.81
N ASP A 354 -5.70 -8.52 -33.31
CA ASP A 354 -4.47 -8.22 -32.57
C ASP A 354 -4.31 -6.72 -32.23
N ARG A 355 -5.00 -5.82 -32.93
CA ARG A 355 -5.02 -4.38 -32.59
C ARG A 355 -5.80 -4.11 -31.30
N ILE A 356 -6.72 -5.00 -30.94
CA ILE A 356 -7.49 -4.95 -29.69
C ILE A 356 -6.86 -5.87 -28.64
N GLY A 357 -6.49 -7.09 -29.03
CA GLY A 357 -5.92 -8.11 -28.16
C GLY A 357 -6.93 -8.77 -27.21
N LYS A 358 -6.54 -9.91 -26.65
CA LYS A 358 -7.42 -10.84 -25.91
C LYS A 358 -7.58 -10.54 -24.41
N ARG A 359 -6.70 -9.70 -23.84
CA ARG A 359 -6.62 -9.46 -22.39
C ARG A 359 -7.63 -8.40 -21.93
N PHE A 360 -8.04 -8.44 -20.66
CA PHE A 360 -8.98 -7.47 -20.06
C PHE A 360 -10.32 -7.35 -20.80
N LEU A 361 -10.80 -8.45 -21.38
CA LEU A 361 -12.10 -8.53 -22.05
C LEU A 361 -13.08 -9.47 -21.34
N ASN A 362 -12.75 -9.98 -20.14
CA ASN A 362 -13.69 -10.80 -19.40
C ASN A 362 -14.73 -9.90 -18.73
N SER A 363 -16.01 -10.16 -18.99
CA SER A 363 -17.10 -9.48 -18.30
C SER A 363 -17.27 -10.04 -16.89
N SER A 364 -17.56 -9.17 -15.93
CA SER A 364 -17.71 -9.49 -14.50
C SER A 364 -18.78 -8.61 -13.84
N ILE A 365 -19.05 -8.83 -12.55
CA ILE A 365 -19.89 -7.93 -11.72
C ILE A 365 -19.36 -6.49 -11.63
N GLY A 366 -18.11 -6.28 -12.01
CA GLY A 366 -17.41 -5.00 -11.95
C GLY A 366 -15.93 -5.23 -11.71
N PHE A 367 -15.13 -4.21 -12.00
CA PHE A 367 -13.76 -4.15 -11.49
C PHE A 367 -13.77 -3.58 -10.07
N GLY A 368 -12.79 -3.98 -9.27
CA GLY A 368 -12.51 -3.46 -7.93
C GLY A 368 -11.02 -3.23 -7.73
N GLY A 369 -10.60 -3.20 -6.46
CA GLY A 369 -9.22 -2.95 -6.07
C GLY A 369 -8.89 -1.47 -5.97
N SER A 370 -7.83 -1.16 -5.24
CA SER A 370 -7.47 0.21 -4.85
C SER A 370 -6.96 1.12 -5.99
N CYS A 371 -6.69 0.57 -7.17
CA CYS A 371 -6.07 1.32 -8.27
C CYS A 371 -7.08 1.90 -9.27
N PHE A 372 -7.95 1.09 -9.90
CA PHE A 372 -8.70 1.54 -11.07
C PHE A 372 -9.65 2.71 -10.79
N GLN A 373 -10.53 2.57 -9.79
CA GLN A 373 -11.50 3.62 -9.48
C GLN A 373 -10.80 4.91 -9.04
N LYS A 374 -9.82 4.78 -8.13
CA LYS A 374 -9.01 5.90 -7.64
C LYS A 374 -8.32 6.65 -8.77
N ASP A 375 -7.63 5.95 -9.66
CA ASP A 375 -6.80 6.55 -10.70
C ASP A 375 -7.65 7.24 -11.78
N ILE A 376 -8.80 6.64 -12.15
CA ILE A 376 -9.73 7.27 -13.09
C ILE A 376 -10.38 8.50 -12.47
N LEU A 377 -10.85 8.43 -11.22
CA LEU A 377 -11.43 9.61 -10.56
C LEU A 377 -10.39 10.72 -10.40
N ASN A 378 -9.12 10.37 -10.19
CA ASN A 378 -8.03 11.32 -10.20
C ASN A 378 -7.81 11.96 -11.58
N LEU A 379 -7.85 11.16 -12.65
CA LEU A 379 -7.75 11.64 -14.03
C LEU A 379 -8.92 12.57 -14.39
N VAL A 380 -10.16 12.22 -14.00
CA VAL A 380 -11.35 13.06 -14.16
C VAL A 380 -11.15 14.40 -13.45
N TYR A 381 -10.74 14.37 -12.18
CA TYR A 381 -10.47 15.58 -11.40
C TYR A 381 -9.35 16.44 -12.02
N LEU A 382 -8.31 15.81 -12.56
CA LEU A 382 -7.22 16.48 -13.26
C LEU A 382 -7.74 17.20 -14.51
N CYS A 383 -8.54 16.53 -15.34
CA CYS A 383 -9.16 17.13 -16.52
C CYS A 383 -10.03 18.34 -16.14
N GLU A 384 -10.87 18.23 -15.10
CA GLU A 384 -11.67 19.35 -14.59
C GLU A 384 -10.80 20.53 -14.12
N THR A 385 -9.69 20.23 -13.43
CA THR A 385 -8.76 21.26 -12.93
C THR A 385 -8.14 22.08 -14.06
N TYR A 386 -7.96 21.50 -15.25
CA TYR A 386 -7.48 22.19 -16.45
C TYR A 386 -8.60 22.73 -17.35
N GLY A 387 -9.87 22.66 -16.94
CA GLY A 387 -11.01 23.12 -17.73
C GLY A 387 -11.36 22.22 -18.93
N LEU A 388 -10.89 20.97 -18.94
CA LEU A 388 -11.13 19.99 -20.02
C LEU A 388 -12.35 19.11 -19.70
N LYS A 389 -13.53 19.72 -19.70
CA LYS A 389 -14.76 19.06 -19.24
C LYS A 389 -15.13 17.84 -20.09
N GLU A 390 -14.98 17.90 -21.40
CA GLU A 390 -15.30 16.81 -22.32
C GLU A 390 -14.43 15.57 -22.04
N CYS A 391 -13.14 15.79 -21.76
CA CYS A 391 -12.22 14.73 -21.36
C CYS A 391 -12.60 14.12 -20.01
N ALA A 392 -12.99 14.96 -19.05
CA ALA A 392 -13.44 14.50 -17.73
C ALA A 392 -14.70 13.63 -17.86
N ASP A 393 -15.71 14.11 -18.59
CA ASP A 393 -16.98 13.41 -18.79
C ASP A 393 -16.76 12.07 -19.52
N TYR A 394 -15.85 12.00 -20.51
CA TYR A 394 -15.48 10.77 -21.20
C TYR A 394 -14.93 9.70 -20.25
N TRP A 395 -13.92 10.04 -19.44
CA TRP A 395 -13.31 9.08 -18.51
C TRP A 395 -14.25 8.72 -17.35
N ASN A 396 -15.12 9.64 -16.94
CA ASN A 396 -16.11 9.36 -15.90
C ASN A 396 -17.12 8.28 -16.31
N GLN A 397 -17.40 8.10 -17.60
CA GLN A 397 -18.25 7.00 -18.08
C GLN A 397 -17.71 5.61 -17.71
N VAL A 398 -16.39 5.46 -17.56
CA VAL A 398 -15.79 4.18 -17.16
C VAL A 398 -16.25 3.81 -15.74
N ILE A 399 -16.32 4.77 -14.83
CA ILE A 399 -16.79 4.58 -13.44
C ILE A 399 -18.30 4.35 -13.43
N LEU A 400 -19.07 5.22 -14.10
CA LEU A 400 -20.53 5.12 -14.14
C LEU A 400 -21.00 3.77 -14.69
N MET A 401 -20.32 3.23 -15.70
CA MET A 401 -20.60 1.91 -16.25
C MET A 401 -20.28 0.78 -15.25
N ASN A 402 -19.20 0.91 -14.47
CA ASN A 402 -18.85 -0.05 -13.42
C ASN A 402 -19.89 -0.05 -12.28
N ASP A 403 -20.35 1.13 -11.86
CA ASP A 403 -21.40 1.26 -10.84
C ASP A 403 -22.75 0.73 -11.34
N TYR A 404 -23.10 1.02 -12.59
CA TYR A 404 -24.27 0.42 -13.25
C TYR A 404 -24.18 -1.11 -13.28
N GLN A 405 -23.02 -1.69 -13.59
CA GLN A 405 -22.83 -3.15 -13.63
C GLN A 405 -23.05 -3.80 -12.26
N LYS A 406 -22.50 -3.21 -11.18
CA LYS A 406 -22.70 -3.70 -9.81
C LYS A 406 -24.18 -3.67 -9.42
N LYS A 407 -24.82 -2.51 -9.65
CA LYS A 407 -26.24 -2.27 -9.30
C LYS A 407 -27.20 -3.15 -10.11
N ARG A 408 -27.03 -3.27 -11.42
CA ARG A 408 -27.94 -4.10 -12.24
C ARG A 408 -27.87 -5.58 -11.86
N PHE A 409 -26.73 -6.03 -11.34
CA PHE A 409 -26.56 -7.42 -10.91
C PHE A 409 -27.36 -7.69 -9.62
N SER A 410 -27.26 -6.82 -8.61
CA SER A 410 -28.06 -6.92 -7.38
C SER A 410 -29.55 -6.79 -7.66
N GLU A 411 -29.95 -5.83 -8.51
CA GLU A 411 -31.35 -5.68 -8.96
C GLU A 411 -31.88 -6.94 -9.66
N LYS A 412 -31.06 -7.57 -10.52
CA LYS A 412 -31.42 -8.82 -11.19
C LYS A 412 -31.64 -9.96 -10.19
N MET A 413 -30.79 -10.07 -9.17
CA MET A 413 -30.97 -11.07 -8.12
C MET A 413 -32.31 -10.91 -7.42
N VAL A 414 -32.66 -9.69 -7.01
CA VAL A 414 -33.94 -9.38 -6.36
C VAL A 414 -35.11 -9.68 -7.29
N ALA A 415 -35.04 -9.25 -8.55
CA ALA A 415 -36.08 -9.45 -9.54
C ALA A 415 -36.36 -10.94 -9.82
N CYS A 416 -35.32 -11.74 -10.05
CA CYS A 416 -35.42 -13.19 -10.26
C CYS A 416 -35.99 -13.91 -9.04
N MET A 417 -35.69 -13.42 -7.84
CA MET A 417 -36.23 -13.97 -6.59
C MET A 417 -37.57 -13.34 -6.19
N PHE A 418 -38.45 -13.11 -7.15
CA PHE A 418 -39.83 -12.64 -6.95
C PHE A 418 -39.95 -11.22 -6.38
N ASN A 419 -39.01 -10.34 -6.71
CA ASN A 419 -38.91 -8.96 -6.21
C ASN A 419 -38.86 -8.86 -4.68
N THR A 420 -38.40 -9.91 -3.98
CA THR A 420 -38.20 -9.87 -2.53
C THR A 420 -37.12 -10.87 -2.11
N VAL A 421 -36.18 -10.39 -1.30
CA VAL A 421 -35.16 -11.23 -0.64
C VAL A 421 -35.22 -11.15 0.87
N THR A 422 -36.25 -10.53 1.42
CA THR A 422 -36.45 -10.37 2.86
C THR A 422 -36.45 -11.73 3.57
N GLY A 423 -35.53 -11.91 4.51
CA GLY A 423 -35.36 -13.15 5.27
C GLY A 423 -34.78 -14.33 4.47
N LYS A 424 -34.51 -14.18 3.16
CA LYS A 424 -33.91 -15.25 2.36
C LYS A 424 -32.43 -15.36 2.67
N LYS A 425 -31.98 -16.59 2.96
CA LYS A 425 -30.55 -16.93 3.01
C LYS A 425 -29.96 -16.89 1.59
N ILE A 426 -28.91 -16.10 1.39
CA ILE A 426 -28.14 -15.99 0.13
C ILE A 426 -26.67 -16.30 0.43
N ALA A 427 -26.13 -17.28 -0.27
CA ALA A 427 -24.72 -17.63 -0.20
C ALA A 427 -23.90 -16.75 -1.17
N ILE A 428 -22.83 -16.15 -0.67
CA ILE A 428 -21.88 -15.34 -1.45
C ILE A 428 -20.55 -16.08 -1.47
N LEU A 429 -20.17 -16.55 -2.66
CA LEU A 429 -18.90 -17.23 -2.90
C LEU A 429 -17.90 -16.23 -3.48
N GLY A 430 -16.93 -15.85 -2.66
CA GLY A 430 -15.91 -14.86 -2.98
C GLY A 430 -16.26 -13.45 -2.50
N TYR A 431 -15.32 -12.84 -1.79
CA TYR A 431 -15.40 -11.47 -1.30
C TYR A 431 -14.22 -10.61 -1.76
N ALA A 432 -13.04 -11.21 -1.97
CA ALA A 432 -11.90 -10.49 -2.51
C ALA A 432 -12.21 -9.87 -3.88
N PHE A 433 -11.55 -8.77 -4.24
CA PHE A 433 -11.88 -8.07 -5.50
C PHE A 433 -11.54 -8.90 -6.76
N LYS A 434 -10.60 -9.83 -6.64
CA LYS A 434 -10.16 -10.84 -7.64
C LYS A 434 -9.65 -12.10 -6.92
N LYS A 435 -9.38 -13.17 -7.67
CA LYS A 435 -8.74 -14.37 -7.09
C LYS A 435 -7.27 -14.15 -6.69
N ASP A 436 -6.74 -15.09 -5.92
CA ASP A 436 -5.34 -15.18 -5.46
C ASP A 436 -4.90 -14.01 -4.57
N THR A 437 -5.85 -13.40 -3.84
CA THR A 437 -5.61 -12.28 -2.93
C THR A 437 -6.65 -12.24 -1.81
N GLY A 438 -6.26 -11.81 -0.61
CA GLY A 438 -7.19 -11.45 0.47
C GLY A 438 -7.60 -9.96 0.49
N ASP A 439 -7.29 -9.20 -0.55
CA ASP A 439 -7.60 -7.75 -0.62
C ASP A 439 -9.10 -7.53 -0.92
N VAL A 440 -9.73 -6.71 -0.08
CA VAL A 440 -11.15 -6.39 -0.13
C VAL A 440 -11.43 -4.97 -0.63
N ARG A 441 -10.41 -4.13 -0.81
CA ARG A 441 -10.58 -2.71 -1.13
C ARG A 441 -11.38 -2.51 -2.41
N GLU A 442 -12.44 -1.70 -2.34
CA GLU A 442 -13.35 -1.41 -3.46
C GLU A 442 -13.88 -2.69 -4.13
N THR A 443 -14.04 -3.79 -3.37
CA THR A 443 -14.51 -5.05 -3.93
C THR A 443 -15.94 -4.93 -4.45
N PRO A 444 -16.24 -5.36 -5.69
CA PRO A 444 -17.60 -5.34 -6.21
C PRO A 444 -18.55 -6.22 -5.38
N SER A 445 -18.03 -7.27 -4.72
CA SER A 445 -18.81 -8.16 -3.85
C SER A 445 -19.48 -7.42 -2.70
N MET A 446 -18.79 -6.43 -2.11
CA MET A 446 -19.30 -5.63 -0.99
C MET A 446 -20.54 -4.83 -1.42
N PHE A 447 -20.53 -4.24 -2.61
CA PHE A 447 -21.68 -3.47 -3.11
C PHE A 447 -22.91 -4.36 -3.33
N VAL A 448 -22.71 -5.57 -3.84
CA VAL A 448 -23.80 -6.57 -3.98
C VAL A 448 -24.32 -6.99 -2.61
N VAL A 449 -23.43 -7.26 -1.65
CA VAL A 449 -23.81 -7.59 -0.27
C VAL A 449 -24.59 -6.45 0.38
N ARG A 450 -24.14 -5.20 0.25
CA ARG A 450 -24.85 -4.01 0.75
C ARG A 450 -26.26 -3.95 0.17
N ASP A 451 -26.40 -4.05 -1.15
CA ASP A 451 -27.70 -3.90 -1.81
C ASP A 451 -28.68 -4.99 -1.34
N LEU A 452 -28.23 -6.25 -1.24
CA LEU A 452 -29.07 -7.35 -0.76
C LEU A 452 -29.40 -7.23 0.74
N LEU A 453 -28.46 -6.71 1.55
CA LEU A 453 -28.67 -6.44 2.97
C LEU A 453 -29.73 -5.35 3.20
N LEU A 454 -29.73 -4.30 2.36
CA LEU A 454 -30.74 -3.24 2.41
C LEU A 454 -32.14 -3.77 2.05
N GLU A 455 -32.22 -4.84 1.25
CA GLU A 455 -33.43 -5.62 0.97
C GLU A 455 -33.76 -6.68 2.05
N GLN A 456 -33.04 -6.64 3.18
CA GLN A 456 -33.21 -7.51 4.35
C GLN A 456 -32.92 -9.00 4.09
N ALA A 457 -32.04 -9.31 3.15
CA ALA A 457 -31.53 -10.67 2.97
C ALA A 457 -30.63 -11.12 4.14
N GLN A 458 -30.51 -12.44 4.32
CA GLN A 458 -29.56 -13.06 5.25
C GLN A 458 -28.36 -13.55 4.44
N ILE A 459 -27.22 -12.87 4.57
CA ILE A 459 -26.03 -13.08 3.74
C ILE A 459 -25.07 -14.03 4.44
N HIS A 460 -24.64 -15.06 3.72
CA HIS A 460 -23.59 -15.99 4.16
C HIS A 460 -22.42 -15.94 3.19
N VAL A 461 -21.30 -15.37 3.64
CA VAL A 461 -20.11 -15.15 2.81
C VAL A 461 -19.09 -16.24 3.07
N TYR A 462 -18.52 -16.82 2.02
CA TYR A 462 -17.31 -17.63 2.08
C TYR A 462 -16.28 -17.10 1.09
N ASP A 463 -15.05 -16.88 1.56
CA ASP A 463 -13.88 -16.55 0.74
C ASP A 463 -12.65 -17.26 1.35
N PRO A 464 -11.79 -17.90 0.53
CA PRO A 464 -10.64 -18.67 1.03
C PRO A 464 -9.55 -17.86 1.73
N GLN A 465 -9.43 -16.56 1.41
CA GLN A 465 -8.28 -15.74 1.83
C GLN A 465 -8.68 -14.46 2.56
N VAL A 466 -9.92 -14.01 2.45
CA VAL A 466 -10.40 -12.80 3.15
C VAL A 466 -10.69 -13.10 4.62
N LYS A 467 -10.11 -12.28 5.50
CA LYS A 467 -10.41 -12.32 6.93
C LYS A 467 -11.70 -11.57 7.23
N ARG A 468 -12.42 -12.04 8.25
CA ARG A 468 -13.67 -11.40 8.70
C ARG A 468 -13.45 -9.94 9.08
N GLU A 469 -12.33 -9.62 9.74
CA GLU A 469 -12.03 -8.27 10.19
C GLU A 469 -11.80 -7.31 9.03
N ASP A 470 -11.10 -7.77 7.98
CA ASP A 470 -10.84 -6.98 6.78
C ASP A 470 -12.16 -6.72 6.02
N MET A 471 -13.01 -7.74 5.91
CA MET A 471 -14.36 -7.61 5.35
C MET A 471 -15.19 -6.53 6.06
N TRP A 472 -15.22 -6.53 7.40
CA TRP A 472 -15.97 -5.54 8.19
C TRP A 472 -15.38 -4.14 8.08
N ALA A 473 -14.05 -4.02 8.11
CA ALA A 473 -13.38 -2.74 8.00
C ALA A 473 -13.69 -2.06 6.66
N GLU A 474 -13.73 -2.82 5.56
CA GLU A 474 -14.08 -2.30 4.24
C GLU A 474 -15.56 -1.92 4.14
N MET A 475 -16.48 -2.72 4.70
CA MET A 475 -17.91 -2.38 4.74
C MET A 475 -18.18 -1.06 5.48
N ASP A 476 -17.52 -0.86 6.62
CA ASP A 476 -17.59 0.39 7.38
C ASP A 476 -17.01 1.55 6.56
N TYR A 477 -15.79 1.38 6.04
CA TYR A 477 -15.08 2.44 5.32
C TYR A 477 -15.79 2.90 4.04
N THR A 478 -16.24 1.97 3.20
CA THR A 478 -16.73 2.29 1.84
C THR A 478 -18.24 2.44 1.78
N CYS A 479 -18.99 1.73 2.63
CA CYS A 479 -20.46 1.76 2.61
C CYS A 479 -21.09 2.40 3.85
N ASP A 480 -20.31 2.83 4.85
CA ASP A 480 -20.81 3.28 6.16
C ASP A 480 -21.74 2.22 6.79
N LEU A 481 -21.40 0.94 6.61
CA LEU A 481 -22.14 -0.20 7.14
C LEU A 481 -21.42 -0.79 8.34
N ASN A 482 -21.87 -0.41 9.53
CA ASN A 482 -21.35 -0.87 10.81
C ASN A 482 -22.51 -1.08 11.80
N PRO A 483 -22.28 -1.68 12.99
CA PRO A 483 -23.35 -1.93 13.95
C PRO A 483 -24.10 -0.69 14.45
N SER A 484 -23.53 0.52 14.28
CA SER A 484 -24.18 1.78 14.65
C SER A 484 -25.09 2.34 13.55
N THR A 485 -24.80 2.04 12.28
CA THR A 485 -25.59 2.48 11.12
C THR A 485 -26.60 1.44 10.67
N TYR A 486 -26.38 0.16 10.96
CA TYR A 486 -27.32 -0.93 10.67
C TYR A 486 -27.51 -1.85 11.88
N THR A 487 -28.70 -1.81 12.49
CA THR A 487 -29.05 -2.66 13.63
C THR A 487 -29.18 -4.13 13.20
N GLY A 488 -28.50 -5.05 13.90
CA GLY A 488 -28.53 -6.48 13.56
C GLY A 488 -27.61 -6.87 12.40
N LEU A 489 -26.64 -6.02 12.04
CA LEU A 489 -25.70 -6.28 10.95
C LEU A 489 -24.98 -7.63 11.10
N GLU A 490 -24.47 -7.93 12.30
CA GLU A 490 -23.73 -9.17 12.57
C GLU A 490 -24.59 -10.43 12.44
N SER A 491 -25.90 -10.32 12.68
CA SER A 491 -26.83 -11.43 12.45
C SER A 491 -27.21 -11.56 10.97
N ALA A 492 -27.23 -10.45 10.23
CA ALA A 492 -27.63 -10.44 8.83
C ALA A 492 -26.49 -10.80 7.87
N VAL A 493 -25.23 -10.60 8.25
CA VAL A 493 -24.05 -10.97 7.44
C VAL A 493 -23.13 -11.88 8.23
N THR A 494 -23.05 -13.14 7.82
CA THR A 494 -22.28 -14.20 8.49
C THR A 494 -21.16 -14.70 7.58
N THR A 495 -19.94 -14.81 8.12
CA THR A 495 -18.82 -15.51 7.47
C THR A 495 -18.95 -17.01 7.71
N SER A 496 -18.95 -17.81 6.66
CA SER A 496 -19.09 -19.26 6.69
C SER A 496 -17.73 -19.95 6.62
N PRO A 497 -17.56 -21.15 7.23
CA PRO A 497 -16.29 -21.85 7.26
C PRO A 497 -15.89 -22.45 5.90
N ASP A 498 -16.88 -22.79 5.07
CA ASP A 498 -16.70 -23.33 3.73
C ASP A 498 -17.90 -22.98 2.82
N ALA A 499 -17.75 -23.23 1.51
CA ALA A 499 -18.78 -22.96 0.52
C ALA A 499 -20.07 -23.77 0.76
N TYR A 500 -19.96 -25.01 1.27
CA TYR A 500 -21.11 -25.88 1.50
C TYR A 500 -21.99 -25.36 2.65
N ALA A 501 -21.37 -24.93 3.76
CA ALA A 501 -22.05 -24.31 4.89
C ALA A 501 -22.71 -22.97 4.51
N ALA A 502 -22.06 -22.20 3.62
CA ALA A 502 -22.66 -20.99 3.07
C ALA A 502 -23.95 -21.31 2.28
N CYS A 503 -23.92 -22.37 1.46
CA CYS A 503 -25.03 -22.77 0.61
C CYS A 503 -26.14 -23.58 1.31
N ASP A 504 -25.89 -24.22 2.46
CA ASP A 504 -26.87 -25.05 3.17
C ASP A 504 -28.16 -24.27 3.50
N GLY A 505 -29.31 -24.70 3.01
CA GLY A 505 -30.58 -23.99 3.16
C GLY A 505 -30.68 -22.63 2.46
N ALA A 506 -29.70 -22.25 1.63
CA ALA A 506 -29.73 -21.00 0.88
C ALA A 506 -30.77 -21.05 -0.25
N HIS A 507 -31.36 -19.90 -0.59
CA HIS A 507 -32.27 -19.74 -1.73
C HIS A 507 -31.50 -19.48 -3.02
N ALA A 508 -30.37 -18.78 -2.89
CA ALA A 508 -29.49 -18.46 -3.99
C ALA A 508 -28.03 -18.62 -3.56
N LEU A 509 -27.17 -18.98 -4.51
CA LEU A 509 -25.73 -18.78 -4.42
C LEU A 509 -25.30 -17.77 -5.49
N ALA A 510 -24.38 -16.88 -5.14
CA ALA A 510 -23.79 -15.93 -6.06
C ALA A 510 -22.27 -16.05 -6.04
N VAL A 511 -21.66 -16.26 -7.21
CA VAL A 511 -20.20 -16.28 -7.37
C VAL A 511 -19.73 -14.88 -7.74
N LEU A 512 -19.03 -14.23 -6.82
CA LEU A 512 -18.62 -12.84 -6.95
C LEU A 512 -17.10 -12.65 -7.09
N THR A 513 -16.31 -13.70 -6.84
CA THR A 513 -14.85 -13.73 -7.08
C THR A 513 -14.45 -15.01 -7.79
N GLU A 514 -13.57 -14.92 -8.78
CA GLU A 514 -13.21 -16.03 -9.68
C GLU A 514 -12.23 -17.07 -9.10
N TRP A 515 -12.40 -17.46 -7.84
CA TRP A 515 -11.57 -18.51 -7.22
C TRP A 515 -11.69 -19.83 -7.97
N ASP A 516 -10.56 -20.49 -8.24
CA ASP A 516 -10.56 -21.72 -9.04
C ASP A 516 -11.25 -22.88 -8.31
N GLU A 517 -11.23 -22.90 -6.96
CA GLU A 517 -11.92 -23.94 -6.16
C GLU A 517 -13.45 -23.96 -6.37
N PHE A 518 -14.06 -22.83 -6.74
CA PHE A 518 -15.51 -22.76 -6.95
C PHE A 518 -15.97 -23.54 -8.20
N LYS A 519 -15.05 -23.84 -9.13
CA LYS A 519 -15.33 -24.64 -10.33
C LYS A 519 -15.51 -26.13 -10.01
N GLU A 520 -14.88 -26.58 -8.95
CA GLU A 520 -14.77 -28.01 -8.58
C GLU A 520 -15.70 -28.41 -7.44
N LEU A 521 -16.63 -27.53 -7.03
CA LEU A 521 -17.60 -27.82 -5.98
C LEU A 521 -18.60 -28.91 -6.41
N ASP A 522 -19.03 -29.74 -5.45
CA ASP A 522 -20.12 -30.69 -5.67
C ASP A 522 -21.47 -29.96 -5.69
N PHE A 523 -21.86 -29.49 -6.88
CA PHE A 523 -23.11 -28.78 -7.08
C PHE A 523 -24.35 -29.65 -6.94
N GLU A 524 -24.26 -30.98 -7.05
CA GLU A 524 -25.40 -31.85 -6.74
C GLU A 524 -25.68 -31.88 -5.24
N HIS A 525 -24.62 -31.94 -4.44
CA HIS A 525 -24.73 -31.86 -2.99
C HIS A 525 -25.28 -30.49 -2.56
N ILE A 526 -24.73 -29.40 -3.09
CA ILE A 526 -25.22 -28.03 -2.85
C ILE A 526 -26.69 -27.90 -3.26
N TYR A 527 -27.06 -28.40 -4.43
CA TYR A 527 -28.46 -28.35 -4.88
C TYR A 527 -29.39 -29.06 -3.90
N LYS A 528 -29.02 -30.22 -3.37
CA LYS A 528 -29.87 -30.99 -2.44
C LYS A 528 -30.10 -30.25 -1.11
N SER A 529 -29.14 -29.46 -0.64
CA SER A 529 -29.25 -28.73 0.64
C SER A 529 -29.96 -27.38 0.53
N MET A 530 -30.01 -26.77 -0.67
CA MET A 530 -30.63 -25.46 -0.88
C MET A 530 -32.16 -25.49 -0.82
N ALA A 531 -32.78 -24.34 -0.55
CA ALA A 531 -34.22 -24.13 -0.75
C ALA A 531 -34.60 -24.21 -2.25
N LYS A 532 -35.88 -24.38 -2.56
CA LYS A 532 -36.38 -24.49 -3.94
C LYS A 532 -37.42 -23.40 -4.27
N PRO A 533 -37.41 -22.82 -5.48
CA PRO A 533 -36.39 -23.00 -6.52
C PRO A 533 -35.00 -22.50 -6.07
N ALA A 534 -33.95 -23.18 -6.54
CA ALA A 534 -32.57 -22.88 -6.16
C ALA A 534 -31.91 -22.05 -7.27
N PHE A 535 -31.44 -20.85 -6.95
CA PHE A 535 -30.85 -19.93 -7.92
C PHE A 535 -29.33 -19.92 -7.88
N VAL A 536 -28.71 -19.81 -9.06
CA VAL A 536 -27.28 -19.53 -9.21
C VAL A 536 -27.11 -18.22 -9.96
N PHE A 537 -26.36 -17.29 -9.37
CA PHE A 537 -25.94 -16.04 -10.02
C PHE A 537 -24.42 -16.05 -10.23
N ASP A 538 -23.98 -16.36 -11.45
CA ASP A 538 -22.56 -16.37 -11.77
C ASP A 538 -22.11 -14.98 -12.26
N GLY A 539 -21.50 -14.24 -11.35
CA GLY A 539 -20.96 -12.90 -11.58
C GLY A 539 -19.58 -12.89 -12.25
N ARG A 540 -18.95 -14.05 -12.47
CA ARG A 540 -17.59 -14.17 -13.00
C ARG A 540 -17.47 -15.08 -14.22
N ASN A 541 -18.57 -15.73 -14.62
CA ASN A 541 -18.64 -16.64 -15.76
C ASN A 541 -17.62 -17.78 -15.66
N ILE A 542 -17.47 -18.37 -14.47
CA ILE A 542 -16.51 -19.45 -14.20
C ILE A 542 -17.15 -20.84 -14.12
N LEU A 543 -18.48 -20.91 -13.94
CA LEU A 543 -19.18 -22.17 -13.72
C LEU A 543 -19.65 -22.80 -15.05
N ASP A 544 -19.86 -24.12 -15.05
CA ASP A 544 -20.56 -24.82 -16.13
C ASP A 544 -22.09 -24.63 -15.98
N HIS A 545 -22.61 -23.60 -16.64
CA HIS A 545 -24.03 -23.23 -16.56
C HIS A 545 -24.97 -24.32 -17.07
N ASP A 546 -24.55 -25.14 -18.05
CA ASP A 546 -25.40 -26.19 -18.61
C ASP A 546 -25.46 -27.41 -17.68
N ALA A 547 -24.35 -27.75 -17.03
CA ALA A 547 -24.34 -28.75 -15.98
C ALA A 547 -25.25 -28.36 -14.80
N LEU A 548 -25.17 -27.10 -14.36
CA LEU A 548 -26.02 -26.58 -13.28
C LEU A 548 -27.51 -26.60 -13.62
N ARG A 549 -27.88 -26.24 -14.84
CA ARG A 549 -29.28 -26.34 -15.31
C ARG A 549 -29.78 -27.78 -15.33
N LYS A 550 -28.93 -28.74 -15.74
CA LYS A 550 -29.27 -30.18 -15.73
C LYS A 550 -29.51 -30.72 -14.32
N ILE A 551 -28.79 -30.21 -13.32
CA ILE A 551 -29.02 -30.55 -11.90
C ILE A 551 -30.39 -29.99 -11.43
N GLY A 552 -30.79 -28.84 -11.97
CA GLY A 552 -32.09 -28.22 -11.70
C GLY A 552 -32.02 -26.81 -11.12
N PHE A 553 -30.86 -26.15 -11.18
CA PHE A 553 -30.71 -24.75 -10.78
C PHE A 553 -31.35 -23.81 -11.81
N GLU A 554 -31.90 -22.70 -11.31
CA GLU A 554 -32.18 -21.52 -12.13
C GLU A 554 -30.91 -20.68 -12.26
N VAL A 555 -30.26 -20.75 -13.43
CA VAL A 555 -28.92 -20.19 -13.65
C VAL A 555 -28.99 -18.86 -14.40
N HIS A 556 -28.52 -17.81 -13.75
CA HIS A 556 -28.31 -16.49 -14.33
C HIS A 556 -26.83 -16.13 -14.32
N ALA A 557 -26.32 -15.67 -15.46
CA ALA A 557 -24.92 -15.30 -15.60
C ALA A 557 -24.78 -13.99 -16.38
N ILE A 558 -23.69 -13.26 -16.14
CA ILE A 558 -23.45 -11.97 -16.78
C ILE A 558 -23.20 -12.13 -18.27
N GLY A 559 -23.95 -11.39 -19.08
CA GLY A 559 -23.78 -11.37 -20.53
C GLY A 559 -24.20 -12.65 -21.24
N LYS A 560 -24.99 -13.51 -20.59
CA LYS A 560 -25.55 -14.73 -21.17
C LYS A 560 -27.04 -14.55 -21.46
N PRO A 561 -27.57 -15.17 -22.53
CA PRO A 561 -29.01 -15.20 -22.75
C PRO A 561 -29.69 -15.95 -21.60
N ASP A 562 -30.86 -15.46 -21.19
CA ASP A 562 -31.72 -16.18 -20.25
C ASP A 562 -32.63 -17.12 -21.06
N PRO A 563 -32.43 -18.46 -20.98
CA PRO A 563 -33.20 -19.41 -21.76
C PRO A 563 -34.71 -19.36 -21.46
N ASN A 564 -35.12 -18.88 -20.28
CA ASN A 564 -36.52 -18.77 -19.89
C ASN A 564 -37.19 -17.48 -20.39
N LYS A 565 -36.41 -16.51 -20.87
CA LYS A 565 -36.91 -15.19 -21.30
C LYS A 565 -37.25 -15.13 -22.79
N PHE A 566 -36.71 -16.07 -23.58
CA PHE A 566 -36.87 -16.10 -25.04
C PHE A 566 -37.88 -17.14 -25.54
N SER A 567 -38.67 -17.76 -24.66
CA SER A 567 -39.79 -18.63 -25.06
C SER A 567 -41.01 -17.88 -25.62
N ASP A 568 -41.04 -16.55 -25.48
CA ASP A 568 -42.21 -15.72 -25.75
C ASP A 568 -42.05 -14.83 -27.00
N LEU A 569 -41.02 -15.08 -27.84
CA LEU A 569 -40.80 -14.40 -29.13
C LEU A 569 -41.08 -15.32 -30.33
#